data_AF-A0A821GXU1-F1
#
_entry.id   AF-A0A821GXU1-F1
#
_cell.length_a   1.000
_cell.length_b   1.000
_cell.length_c   1.000
_cell.angle_alpha   90.00
_cell.angle_beta   90.00
_cell.angle_gamma   90.00
#
_symmetry.space_group_name_H-M   'P 1'
#
loop_
_entity.id
_entity.type
_entity.pdbx_description
1 polymer ?
#
loop_
_entity_poly.entity_id
_entity_poly.type
_entity_poly.pdbx_seq_one_letter_code
_entity_poly.pdbx_strand_id
1 'polypeptide(L)'
;ILENEPGEVIPLVVRQTIDFIKNFGLNEPGIFRRSALVSLTKQVQTKYNEGQPVVFEQYGDVHLAACILKTFLRDLSEPLMTYRLYPELLGLSALKRPDQVDIIRDLIVEKLPTQNYNVLKYLIEFLNLASNYSNTNLMTTSNLAIVFGPNLAWAEDVQMNSLANY
;
A
#
# COMPACT_ATOMS: atom_id res chain seq x y z
N ILE A 1 2.27 5.05 -13.68
CA ILE A 1 3.08 5.28 -12.46
C ILE A 1 4.45 5.74 -12.92
N LEU A 2 4.76 7.02 -12.70
CA LEU A 2 6.02 7.63 -13.14
C LEU A 2 7.21 6.95 -12.45
N GLU A 3 8.27 6.68 -13.22
CA GLU A 3 9.57 6.26 -12.69
C GLU A 3 10.10 7.40 -11.79
N ASN A 4 10.44 7.07 -10.54
CA ASN A 4 10.92 8.04 -9.56
C ASN A 4 12.23 8.69 -10.03
N GLU A 5 12.44 9.96 -9.69
CA GLU A 5 13.73 10.62 -9.93
C GLU A 5 14.87 9.89 -9.17
N PRO A 6 16.08 9.82 -9.75
CA PRO A 6 17.22 9.17 -9.11
C PRO A 6 17.60 9.89 -7.81
N GLY A 7 17.17 9.30 -6.68
CA GLY A 7 17.37 9.84 -5.32
C GLY A 7 16.08 9.90 -4.49
N GLU A 8 14.90 9.86 -5.12
CA GLU A 8 13.64 9.80 -4.40
C GLU A 8 13.35 8.37 -3.91
N VAL A 9 13.45 8.18 -2.60
CA VAL A 9 13.33 6.86 -1.96
C VAL A 9 11.87 6.37 -1.89
N ILE A 10 10.89 7.29 -1.96
CA ILE A 10 9.46 7.00 -1.80
C ILE A 10 8.66 7.70 -2.93
N PRO A 11 7.79 6.98 -3.66
CA PRO A 11 7.00 7.56 -4.73
C PRO A 11 6.13 8.73 -4.29
N LEU A 12 6.04 9.76 -5.15
CA LEU A 12 5.25 10.97 -4.88
C LEU A 12 3.81 10.68 -4.44
N VAL A 13 3.13 9.74 -5.12
CA VAL A 13 1.76 9.32 -4.79
C VAL A 13 1.67 8.79 -3.36
N VAL A 14 2.65 7.99 -2.95
CA VAL A 14 2.71 7.43 -1.59
C VAL A 14 2.95 8.52 -0.56
N ARG A 15 3.93 9.42 -0.80
CA ARG A 15 4.20 10.55 0.12
C ARG A 15 2.98 11.45 0.29
N GLN A 16 2.42 11.96 -0.82
CA GLN A 16 1.33 12.93 -0.76
C GLN A 16 0.06 12.36 -0.12
N THR A 17 -0.30 11.12 -0.44
CA THR A 17 -1.49 10.49 0.17
C THR A 17 -1.28 10.25 1.67
N ILE A 18 -0.11 9.75 2.08
CA ILE A 18 0.21 9.52 3.49
C ILE A 18 0.28 10.84 4.26
N ASP A 19 0.96 11.85 3.75
CA ASP A 19 1.09 13.16 4.40
C ASP A 19 -0.28 13.82 4.59
N PHE A 20 -1.14 13.77 3.57
CA PHE A 20 -2.50 14.28 3.67
C PHE A 20 -3.33 13.53 4.74
N ILE A 21 -3.26 12.19 4.76
CA ILE A 21 -4.02 11.39 5.75
C ILE A 21 -3.47 11.60 7.17
N LYS A 22 -2.15 11.79 7.34
CA LYS A 22 -1.56 12.15 8.65
C LYS A 22 -2.12 13.47 9.17
N ASN A 23 -2.28 14.46 8.30
CA ASN A 23 -2.76 15.79 8.69
C ASN A 23 -4.27 15.85 8.92
N PHE A 24 -5.07 15.10 8.15
CA PHE A 24 -6.52 15.28 8.11
C PHE A 24 -7.35 14.02 8.38
N GLY A 25 -6.74 12.83 8.35
CA GLY A 25 -7.47 11.55 8.31
C GLY A 25 -7.27 10.61 9.50
N LEU A 26 -6.36 10.90 10.43
CA LEU A 26 -6.05 9.98 11.55
C LEU A 26 -7.25 9.72 12.47
N ASN A 27 -8.20 10.65 12.55
CA ASN A 27 -9.42 10.52 13.35
C ASN A 27 -10.66 10.14 12.52
N GLU A 28 -10.55 9.98 11.19
CA GLU A 28 -11.71 9.72 10.34
C GLU A 28 -12.20 8.26 10.50
N PRO A 29 -13.47 8.03 10.90
CA PRO A 29 -14.01 6.68 11.06
C PRO A 29 -13.95 5.85 9.77
N GLY A 30 -13.27 4.71 9.87
CA GLY A 30 -13.13 3.76 8.77
C GLY A 30 -12.18 4.23 7.66
N ILE A 31 -11.20 5.07 7.96
CA ILE A 31 -10.10 5.38 7.04
C ILE A 31 -9.49 4.09 6.46
N PHE A 32 -9.19 4.05 5.16
CA PHE A 32 -8.85 2.84 4.38
C PHE A 32 -9.95 1.78 4.20
N ARG A 33 -10.93 1.65 5.09
CA ARG A 33 -12.06 0.72 4.90
C ARG A 33 -13.12 1.26 3.95
N ARG A 34 -13.47 2.54 4.07
CA ARG A 34 -14.49 3.19 3.24
C ARG A 34 -13.95 3.52 1.85
N SER A 35 -14.82 3.44 0.85
CA SER A 35 -14.52 3.80 -0.53
C SER A 35 -14.82 5.28 -0.78
N ALA A 36 -14.00 5.90 -1.63
CA ALA A 36 -14.30 7.20 -2.24
C ALA A 36 -15.12 7.01 -3.52
N LEU A 37 -15.56 8.12 -4.11
CA LEU A 37 -16.21 8.10 -5.42
C LEU A 37 -15.27 7.53 -6.49
N VAL A 38 -15.74 6.54 -7.24
CA VAL A 38 -14.94 5.85 -8.28
C VAL A 38 -14.52 6.83 -9.38
N SER A 39 -15.42 7.72 -9.81
CA SER A 39 -15.13 8.76 -10.81
C SER A 39 -14.00 9.69 -10.35
N LEU A 40 -14.02 10.10 -9.08
CA LEU A 40 -13.01 10.97 -8.49
C LEU A 40 -11.65 10.27 -8.34
N THR A 41 -11.69 9.00 -7.93
CA THR A 41 -10.49 8.16 -7.83
C THR A 41 -9.84 7.98 -9.20
N LYS A 42 -10.62 7.77 -10.27
CA LYS A 42 -10.11 7.72 -11.64
C LYS A 42 -9.53 9.06 -12.08
N GLN A 43 -10.22 10.16 -11.80
CA GLN A 43 -9.73 11.50 -12.14
C GLN A 43 -8.37 11.80 -11.51
N VAL A 44 -8.18 11.49 -10.22
CA VAL A 44 -6.90 11.71 -9.54
C VAL A 44 -5.80 10.79 -10.07
N GLN A 45 -6.10 9.54 -10.41
CA GLN A 45 -5.13 8.66 -11.08
C GLN A 45 -4.68 9.21 -12.43
N THR A 46 -5.61 9.71 -13.26
CA THR A 46 -5.28 10.37 -14.52
C THR A 46 -4.35 11.55 -14.30
N LYS A 47 -4.65 12.43 -13.32
CA LYS A 47 -3.77 13.54 -12.97
C LYS A 47 -2.35 13.09 -12.64
N TYR A 48 -2.20 12.07 -11.78
CA TYR A 48 -0.88 11.53 -11.44
C TYR A 48 -0.14 10.95 -12.66
N ASN A 49 -0.84 10.22 -13.53
CA ASN A 49 -0.25 9.63 -14.73
C ASN A 49 0.16 10.69 -15.76
N GLU A 50 -0.54 11.81 -15.83
CA GLU A 50 -0.23 12.95 -16.70
C GLU A 50 0.79 13.91 -16.09
N GLY A 51 1.33 13.62 -14.89
CA GLY A 51 2.26 14.50 -14.18
C GLY A 51 1.61 15.81 -13.68
N GLN A 52 0.28 15.86 -13.60
CA GLN A 52 -0.44 17.02 -13.10
C GLN A 52 -0.42 17.09 -11.57
N PRO A 53 -0.40 18.30 -10.98
CA PRO A 53 -0.46 18.46 -9.54
C PRO A 53 -1.80 17.98 -8.97
N VAL A 54 -1.73 17.30 -7.83
CA VAL A 54 -2.88 16.85 -7.03
C VAL A 54 -2.83 17.56 -5.67
N VAL A 55 -3.92 18.22 -5.31
CA VAL A 55 -4.11 18.89 -4.01
C VAL A 55 -5.33 18.27 -3.34
N PHE A 56 -5.12 17.37 -2.39
CA PHE A 56 -6.18 16.56 -1.81
C PHE A 56 -7.23 17.38 -1.04
N GLU A 57 -6.82 18.50 -0.45
CA GLU A 57 -7.67 19.45 0.28
C GLU A 57 -8.82 19.99 -0.59
N GLN A 58 -8.62 20.10 -1.91
CA GLN A 58 -9.65 20.60 -2.84
C GLN A 58 -10.82 19.62 -3.03
N TYR A 59 -10.64 18.36 -2.65
CA TYR A 59 -11.64 17.31 -2.85
C TYR A 59 -12.55 17.11 -1.65
N GLY A 60 -12.16 17.58 -0.46
CA GLY A 60 -12.97 17.48 0.76
C GLY A 60 -13.25 16.06 1.26
N ASP A 61 -12.55 15.04 0.74
CA ASP A 61 -12.75 13.63 1.09
C ASP A 61 -11.40 12.95 1.38
N VAL A 62 -11.16 12.59 2.64
CA VAL A 62 -9.92 11.90 3.04
C VAL A 62 -9.88 10.44 2.63
N HIS A 63 -11.04 9.83 2.36
CA HIS A 63 -11.10 8.47 1.82
C HIS A 63 -10.60 8.43 0.37
N LEU A 64 -10.60 9.56 -0.36
CA LEU A 64 -10.03 9.64 -1.70
C LEU A 64 -8.53 9.35 -1.67
N ALA A 65 -7.78 10.05 -0.82
CA ALA A 65 -6.34 9.80 -0.64
C ALA A 65 -6.07 8.36 -0.22
N ALA A 66 -6.89 7.81 0.69
CA ALA A 66 -6.78 6.42 1.12
C ALA A 66 -7.04 5.42 -0.01
N CYS A 67 -8.00 5.70 -0.90
CA CYS A 67 -8.29 4.87 -2.07
C CYS A 67 -7.18 4.96 -3.11
N ILE A 68 -6.61 6.14 -3.33
CA ILE A 68 -5.48 6.34 -4.24
C ILE A 68 -4.24 5.60 -3.75
N LEU A 69 -3.90 5.67 -2.45
CA LEU A 69 -2.77 4.94 -1.89
C LEU A 69 -2.91 3.43 -2.11
N LYS A 70 -4.07 2.85 -1.77
CA LYS A 70 -4.33 1.42 -1.97
C LYS A 70 -4.27 1.02 -3.44
N THR A 71 -4.81 1.87 -4.32
CA THR A 71 -4.85 1.61 -5.76
C THR A 71 -3.46 1.67 -6.37
N PHE A 72 -2.64 2.65 -5.98
CA PHE A 72 -1.24 2.71 -6.37
C PHE A 72 -0.48 1.43 -6.03
N LEU A 73 -0.64 0.91 -4.80
CA LEU A 73 0.04 -0.30 -4.36
C LEU A 73 -0.44 -1.56 -5.09
N ARG A 74 -1.75 -1.67 -5.33
CA ARG A 74 -2.35 -2.81 -6.03
C ARG A 74 -2.02 -2.85 -7.52
N ASP A 75 -1.89 -1.69 -8.15
CA ASP A 75 -1.70 -1.56 -9.59
C ASP A 75 -0.21 -1.54 -9.99
N LEU A 76 0.70 -1.81 -9.04
CA LEU A 76 2.10 -2.07 -9.35
C LEU A 76 2.24 -3.29 -10.28
N SER A 77 3.20 -3.24 -11.19
CA SER A 77 3.48 -4.37 -12.11
C SER A 77 3.85 -5.67 -11.38
N GLU A 78 4.38 -5.57 -10.17
CA GLU A 78 4.63 -6.66 -9.24
C GLU A 78 4.18 -6.22 -7.84
N PRO A 79 3.66 -7.12 -6.97
CA PRO A 79 3.35 -6.77 -5.59
C PRO A 79 4.52 -6.15 -4.87
N LEU A 80 4.24 -5.26 -3.91
CA LEU A 80 5.28 -4.65 -3.09
C LEU A 80 6.11 -5.72 -2.37
N MET A 81 5.49 -6.82 -1.96
CA MET A 81 6.17 -7.98 -1.34
C MET A 81 6.83 -8.93 -2.34
N THR A 82 6.77 -8.65 -3.65
CA THR A 82 7.29 -9.46 -4.77
C THR A 82 6.64 -10.84 -4.93
N TYR A 83 6.61 -11.38 -6.15
CA TYR A 83 6.11 -12.74 -6.39
C TYR A 83 7.02 -13.80 -5.76
N ARG A 84 8.33 -13.52 -5.69
CA ARG A 84 9.32 -14.42 -5.11
C ARG A 84 9.04 -14.74 -3.65
N LEU A 85 8.59 -13.77 -2.85
CA LEU A 85 8.34 -13.98 -1.41
C LEU A 85 6.93 -14.53 -1.13
N TYR A 86 6.01 -14.45 -2.09
CA TYR A 86 4.61 -14.83 -1.91
C TYR A 86 4.41 -16.25 -1.33
N PRO A 87 5.10 -17.31 -1.83
CA PRO A 87 4.96 -18.66 -1.26
C PRO A 87 5.43 -18.75 0.20
N GLU A 88 6.51 -18.05 0.55
CA GLU A 88 7.03 -18.02 1.93
C GLU A 88 6.04 -17.32 2.87
N LEU A 89 5.38 -16.25 2.41
CA LEU A 89 4.34 -15.55 3.17
C LEU A 89 3.12 -16.44 3.46
N LEU A 90 2.68 -17.27 2.51
CA LEU A 90 1.56 -18.20 2.73
C LEU A 90 1.90 -19.26 3.78
N GLY A 91 3.15 -19.73 3.78
CA GLY A 91 3.65 -20.73 4.73
C GLY A 91 3.66 -20.27 6.19
N LEU A 92 3.68 -18.96 6.45
CA LEU A 92 3.69 -18.40 7.80
C LEU A 92 2.49 -18.83 8.64
N SER A 93 1.32 -19.00 8.01
CA SER A 93 0.07 -19.38 8.70
C SER A 93 0.16 -20.72 9.44
N ALA A 94 1.08 -21.61 9.04
CA ALA A 94 1.28 -22.92 9.66
C ALA A 94 2.26 -22.89 10.85
N LEU A 95 2.91 -21.75 11.12
CA LEU A 95 3.97 -21.61 12.12
C LEU A 95 3.47 -20.99 13.43
N LYS A 96 4.26 -21.14 14.50
CA LYS A 96 4.03 -20.44 15.77
C LYS A 96 4.49 -18.99 15.67
N ARG A 97 3.87 -18.10 16.45
CA ARG A 97 4.14 -16.64 16.41
C ARG A 97 5.62 -16.24 16.55
N PRO A 98 6.43 -16.81 17.46
CA PRO A 98 7.84 -16.45 17.55
C PRO A 98 8.59 -16.75 16.24
N ASP A 99 8.39 -17.95 15.69
CA ASP A 99 9.01 -18.38 14.44
C ASP A 99 8.57 -17.52 13.25
N GLN A 100 7.30 -17.08 13.23
CA GLN A 100 6.78 -16.17 12.21
C GLN A 100 7.51 -14.82 12.21
N VAL A 101 7.81 -14.26 13.39
CA VAL A 101 8.46 -12.95 13.50
C VAL A 101 9.87 -13.00 12.93
N ASP A 102 10.63 -14.04 13.25
CA ASP A 102 12.00 -14.20 12.77
C ASP A 102 12.04 -14.41 11.26
N ILE A 103 11.17 -15.26 10.72
CA ILE A 103 11.07 -15.48 9.28
C ILE A 103 10.64 -14.21 8.54
N ILE A 104 9.63 -13.49 9.03
CA ILE A 104 9.18 -12.23 8.42
C ILE A 104 10.33 -11.21 8.39
N ARG A 105 11.11 -11.12 9.48
CA ARG A 105 12.27 -10.23 9.53
C ARG A 105 13.27 -10.60 8.43
N ASP A 106 13.64 -11.85 8.31
CA ASP A 106 14.61 -12.30 7.31
C ASP A 106 14.09 -12.08 5.88
N LEU A 107 12.80 -12.37 5.63
CA LEU A 107 12.14 -12.09 4.35
C LEU A 107 12.23 -10.62 3.97
N ILE A 108 11.93 -9.72 4.91
CA ILE A 108 11.84 -8.28 4.65
C ILE A 108 13.25 -7.65 4.58
N VAL A 109 14.18 -8.03 5.45
CA VAL A 109 15.49 -7.39 5.57
C VAL A 109 16.49 -7.94 4.54
N GLU A 110 16.50 -9.25 4.33
CA GLU A 110 17.54 -9.91 3.55
C GLU A 110 17.12 -10.18 2.09
N LYS A 111 15.82 -10.39 1.85
CA LYS A 111 15.33 -10.84 0.52
C LYS A 111 14.55 -9.78 -0.26
N LEU A 112 13.97 -8.79 0.41
CA LEU A 112 13.17 -7.77 -0.24
C LEU A 112 14.08 -6.74 -0.92
N PRO A 113 13.85 -6.38 -2.21
CA PRO A 113 14.64 -5.35 -2.87
C PRO A 113 14.61 -4.03 -2.10
N THR A 114 15.71 -3.29 -2.09
CA THR A 114 15.86 -2.06 -1.29
C THR A 114 14.75 -1.03 -1.54
N GLN A 115 14.33 -0.87 -2.80
CA GLN A 115 13.25 0.05 -3.15
C GLN A 115 11.91 -0.38 -2.54
N ASN A 116 11.56 -1.67 -2.65
CA ASN A 116 10.37 -2.25 -2.04
C ASN A 116 10.41 -2.14 -0.51
N TYR A 117 11.56 -2.44 0.11
CA TYR A 117 11.76 -2.31 1.54
C TYR A 117 11.52 -0.87 2.02
N ASN A 118 12.04 0.12 1.32
CA ASN A 118 11.89 1.52 1.70
C ASN A 118 10.42 1.96 1.69
N VAL A 119 9.67 1.60 0.64
CA VAL A 119 8.23 1.90 0.53
C VAL A 119 7.45 1.13 1.59
N LEU A 120 7.75 -0.16 1.80
CA LEU A 120 7.08 -0.98 2.80
C LEU A 120 7.30 -0.43 4.20
N LYS A 121 8.54 -0.09 4.56
CA LYS A 121 8.89 0.51 5.85
C LYS A 121 8.10 1.80 6.08
N TYR A 122 8.12 2.72 5.11
CA TYR A 122 7.41 3.99 5.20
C TYR A 122 5.89 3.79 5.38
N LEU A 123 5.31 2.85 4.64
CA LEU A 123 3.90 2.49 4.76
C LEU A 123 3.58 1.88 6.14
N ILE A 124 4.36 0.90 6.60
CA ILE A 124 4.11 0.19 7.87
C ILE A 124 4.26 1.14 9.07
N GLU A 125 5.24 2.06 9.05
CA GLU A 125 5.37 3.11 10.07
C GLU A 125 4.12 3.99 10.13
N PHE A 126 3.57 4.38 8.97
CA PHE A 126 2.34 5.15 8.90
C PHE A 126 1.09 4.34 9.33
N LEU A 127 0.97 3.07 8.94
CA LEU A 127 -0.15 2.23 9.35
C LEU A 127 -0.12 1.95 10.87
N ASN A 128 1.07 1.79 11.44
CA ASN A 128 1.24 1.72 12.89
C ASN A 128 0.74 3.01 13.57
N LEU A 129 1.12 4.18 13.05
CA LEU A 129 0.60 5.46 13.51
C LEU A 129 -0.93 5.52 13.43
N ALA A 130 -1.53 5.17 12.28
CA ALA A 130 -2.99 5.16 12.12
C ALA A 130 -3.68 4.23 13.13
N SER A 131 -3.08 3.07 13.43
CA SER A 131 -3.63 2.12 14.41
C SER A 131 -3.62 2.65 15.85
N ASN A 132 -2.70 3.56 16.19
CA ASN A 132 -2.70 4.22 17.51
C ASN A 132 -3.93 5.13 17.72
N TYR A 133 -4.62 5.51 16.65
CA TYR A 133 -5.88 6.28 16.68
C TYR A 133 -7.12 5.39 16.53
N SER A 134 -6.97 4.07 16.68
CA SER A 134 -8.06 3.10 16.47
C SER A 134 -9.27 3.27 17.37
N ASN A 135 -9.12 3.92 18.53
CA ASN A 135 -10.26 4.30 19.39
C ASN A 135 -11.23 5.28 18.72
N THR A 136 -10.76 6.06 17.75
CA THR A 136 -11.56 7.08 17.05
C THR A 136 -11.81 6.67 15.59
N ASN A 137 -10.75 6.30 14.86
CA ASN A 137 -10.88 5.93 13.45
C ASN A 137 -11.39 4.49 13.24
N LEU A 138 -11.48 3.67 14.29
CA LEU A 138 -11.99 2.29 14.28
C LEU A 138 -11.14 1.28 13.50
N MET A 139 -9.89 1.63 13.15
CA MET A 139 -8.98 0.83 12.35
C MET A 139 -7.83 0.29 13.20
N THR A 140 -8.05 -0.85 13.85
CA THR A 140 -7.00 -1.61 14.54
C THR A 140 -5.96 -2.16 13.56
N THR A 141 -4.80 -2.61 14.05
CA THR A 141 -3.79 -3.31 13.23
C THR A 141 -4.39 -4.46 12.44
N SER A 142 -5.30 -5.24 13.03
CA SER A 142 -6.00 -6.34 12.34
C SER A 142 -6.91 -5.83 11.21
N ASN A 143 -7.67 -4.75 11.44
CA ASN A 143 -8.53 -4.16 10.41
C ASN A 143 -7.71 -3.59 9.24
N LEU A 144 -6.59 -2.94 9.54
CA LEU A 144 -5.67 -2.43 8.52
C LEU A 144 -5.01 -3.57 7.74
N ALA A 145 -4.60 -4.65 8.40
CA ALA A 145 -4.01 -5.82 7.74
C ALA A 145 -4.98 -6.49 6.75
N ILE A 146 -6.26 -6.60 7.09
CA ILE A 146 -7.30 -7.12 6.19
C ILE A 146 -7.41 -6.25 4.92
N VAL A 147 -7.37 -4.93 5.08
CA VAL A 147 -7.47 -4.00 3.95
C VAL A 147 -6.20 -4.00 3.11
N PHE A 148 -5.02 -3.96 3.72
CA PHE A 148 -3.75 -3.80 3.00
C PHE A 148 -3.15 -5.09 2.48
N GLY A 149 -3.38 -6.24 3.13
CA GLY A 149 -2.87 -7.55 2.70
C GLY A 149 -2.99 -7.81 1.20
N PRO A 150 -4.19 -7.73 0.58
CA PRO A 150 -4.36 -7.97 -0.85
C PRO A 150 -3.76 -6.88 -1.76
N ASN A 151 -3.39 -5.72 -1.22
CA ASN A 151 -2.71 -4.65 -1.98
C ASN A 151 -1.18 -4.71 -1.81
N LEU A 152 -0.65 -5.63 -1.00
CA LEU A 152 0.79 -5.78 -0.75
C LEU A 152 1.35 -7.09 -1.30
N ALA A 153 0.52 -8.13 -1.39
CA ALA A 153 0.92 -9.46 -1.80
C ALA A 153 -0.22 -10.16 -2.54
N TRP A 154 0.05 -10.66 -3.75
CA TRP A 154 -0.86 -11.50 -4.53
C TRP A 154 -0.05 -12.50 -5.36
N ALA A 155 -0.71 -13.58 -5.80
CA ALA A 155 -0.10 -14.59 -6.66
C ALA A 155 0.14 -14.05 -8.07
N GLU A 156 1.15 -14.56 -8.75
CA GLU A 156 1.36 -14.26 -10.17
C GLU A 156 0.27 -14.97 -11.01
N ASP A 157 -0.40 -14.23 -11.89
CA ASP A 157 -1.37 -14.81 -12.83
C ASP A 157 -0.64 -15.51 -13.97
N VAL A 158 -0.25 -16.77 -13.74
CA VAL A 158 0.51 -17.61 -14.68
C VAL A 158 -0.24 -17.83 -16.03
N GLN A 159 -1.56 -17.63 -16.08
CA GLN A 159 -2.38 -17.85 -17.28
C GLN A 159 -2.30 -16.73 -18.34
N MET A 160 -1.91 -15.49 -18.00
CA MET A 160 -1.79 -14.39 -18.97
C MET A 160 -0.44 -14.36 -19.68
N ASN A 161 0.64 -14.79 -19.00
CA ASN A 161 1.99 -14.80 -19.57
C ASN A 161 2.23 -15.93 -20.60
N SER A 162 1.41 -16.98 -20.59
CA SER A 162 1.49 -18.07 -21.58
C SER A 162 0.81 -17.73 -22.91
N LEU A 163 -0.12 -16.77 -22.91
CA LEU A 163 -0.81 -16.28 -24.12
C LEU A 163 -0.09 -15.09 -24.79
N ALA A 164 0.75 -14.36 -24.06
CA ALA A 164 1.54 -13.26 -24.60
C ALA A 164 2.84 -13.70 -25.32
N ASN A 165 3.14 -15.00 -25.31
CA ASN A 165 4.34 -15.60 -25.93
C ASN A 165 4.04 -16.44 -27.19
N TYR A 166 2.90 -16.20 -27.84
CA TYR A 166 2.53 -16.81 -29.14
C TYR A 166 2.00 -15.77 -30.12
#